data_AF-A0A970FPC8-F1
#
_entry.id   AF-A0A970FPC8-F1
#
_cell.length_a   1.000
_cell.length_b   1.000
_cell.length_c   1.000
_cell.angle_alpha   90.00
_cell.angle_beta   90.00
_cell.angle_gamma   90.00
#
_symmetry.space_group_name_H-M   'P 1'
#
loop_
_entity.id
_entity.type
_entity.pdbx_description
1 polymer ?
#
loop_
_entity_poly.entity_id
_entity_poly.type
_entity_poly.pdbx_seq_one_letter_code
_entity_poly.pdbx_strand_id
1 'polypeptide(L)'
;MNKATIINKVNKIAEHPAFKEAVGSEKVGKTQFRTLCDLAEKAECVEELALLIDYKAAKDNKGWGLTRNGESVGELVKKGLLELAGQITGENADIRKIKMASLYFGYLHWAAAVVRQERSQQRKNQHKEKNNQNARR
;
A
#
# COMPACT_ATOMS: atom_id res chain seq x y z
N MET A 1 9.80 9.89 -15.25
CA MET A 1 8.51 10.00 -14.56
C MET A 1 8.62 10.98 -13.40
N ASN A 2 7.61 11.82 -13.18
CA ASN A 2 7.57 12.78 -12.07
C ASN A 2 7.23 12.07 -10.74
N LYS A 3 7.96 12.38 -9.66
CA LYS A 3 7.67 11.88 -8.29
C LYS A 3 6.24 12.20 -7.84
N ALA A 4 5.72 13.36 -8.23
CA ALA A 4 4.35 13.78 -7.90
C ALA A 4 3.30 12.79 -8.43
N THR A 5 3.51 12.21 -9.62
CA THR A 5 2.61 11.22 -10.21
C THR A 5 2.54 9.95 -9.36
N ILE A 6 3.69 9.46 -8.89
CA ILE A 6 3.78 8.28 -8.04
C ILE A 6 3.09 8.54 -6.69
N ILE A 7 3.39 9.68 -6.05
CA ILE A 7 2.80 10.08 -4.77
C ILE A 7 1.28 10.20 -4.89
N ASN A 8 0.76 10.83 -5.95
CA ASN A 8 -0.68 10.95 -6.18
C ASN A 8 -1.35 9.59 -6.34
N LYS A 9 -0.70 8.64 -7.02
CA LYS A 9 -1.21 7.27 -7.13
C LYS A 9 -1.25 6.58 -5.77
N VAL A 10 -0.18 6.69 -4.99
CA VAL A 10 -0.07 6.12 -3.64
C VAL A 10 -1.12 6.71 -2.70
N ASN A 11 -1.34 8.03 -2.74
CA ASN A 11 -2.36 8.69 -1.92
C ASN A 11 -3.77 8.17 -2.24
N LYS A 12 -4.10 7.98 -3.53
CA LYS A 12 -5.38 7.38 -3.92
C LYS A 12 -5.56 5.97 -3.36
N ILE A 13 -4.51 5.16 -3.35
CA ILE A 13 -4.53 3.81 -2.77
C ILE A 13 -4.67 3.88 -1.24
N ALA A 14 -3.92 4.77 -0.59
CA ALA A 14 -3.93 4.95 0.85
C ALA A 14 -5.30 5.42 1.37
N GLU A 15 -6.03 6.18 0.55
CA GLU A 15 -7.38 6.62 0.86
C GLU A 15 -8.43 5.51 0.72
N HIS A 16 -8.11 4.40 0.04
CA HIS A 16 -9.08 3.34 -0.21
C HIS A 16 -9.46 2.58 1.08
N PRO A 17 -10.76 2.28 1.30
CA PRO A 17 -11.21 1.60 2.54
C PRO A 17 -10.53 0.27 2.82
N ALA A 18 -10.29 -0.55 1.78
CA ALA A 18 -9.58 -1.82 1.94
C ALA A 18 -8.16 -1.62 2.47
N PHE A 19 -7.44 -0.62 1.94
CA PHE A 19 -6.08 -0.32 2.37
C PHE A 19 -6.06 0.20 3.80
N LYS A 20 -6.92 1.19 4.13
CA LYS A 20 -7.02 1.73 5.50
C LYS A 20 -7.34 0.65 6.52
N GLU A 21 -8.26 -0.26 6.20
CA GLU A 21 -8.61 -1.35 7.09
C GLU A 21 -7.47 -2.35 7.24
N ALA A 22 -6.92 -2.88 6.15
CA ALA A 22 -5.88 -3.91 6.19
C ALA A 22 -4.62 -3.40 6.90
N VAL A 23 -4.20 -2.17 6.60
CA VAL A 23 -3.00 -1.56 7.17
C VAL A 23 -3.23 -1.07 8.59
N GLY A 24 -4.36 -0.39 8.85
CA GLY A 24 -4.72 0.14 10.17
C GLY A 24 -5.07 -0.94 11.20
N SER A 25 -5.49 -2.12 10.74
CA SER A 25 -5.66 -3.32 11.59
C SER A 25 -4.42 -4.21 11.64
N GLU A 26 -3.32 -3.78 11.03
CA GLU A 26 -2.02 -4.47 10.97
C GLU A 26 -1.99 -5.81 10.25
N LYS A 27 -3.06 -6.16 9.52
CA LYS A 27 -3.11 -7.35 8.67
C LYS A 27 -2.14 -7.25 7.48
N VAL A 28 -1.89 -6.04 6.99
CA VAL A 28 -0.78 -5.73 6.08
C VAL A 28 0.27 -4.91 6.82
N GLY A 29 1.48 -5.46 6.84
CA GLY A 29 2.65 -4.88 7.51
C GLY A 29 3.23 -3.69 6.73
N LYS A 30 3.54 -2.56 7.38
CA LYS A 30 4.33 -1.50 6.72
C LYS A 30 5.68 -2.01 6.22
N THR A 31 6.25 -2.98 6.94
CA THR A 31 7.50 -3.67 6.58
C THR A 31 7.34 -4.53 5.33
N GLN A 32 6.15 -5.02 5.01
CA GLN A 32 5.92 -5.78 3.78
C GLN A 32 6.09 -4.90 2.54
N PHE A 33 5.69 -3.61 2.59
CA PHE A 33 5.99 -2.66 1.52
C PHE A 33 7.48 -2.31 1.44
N ARG A 34 8.18 -2.25 2.57
CA ARG A 34 9.65 -2.10 2.58
C ARG A 34 10.32 -3.30 1.92
N THR A 35 9.87 -4.52 2.21
CA THR A 35 10.35 -5.73 1.54
C THR A 35 10.09 -5.70 0.04
N LEU A 36 8.91 -5.23 -0.40
CA LEU A 36 8.64 -5.06 -1.84
C LEU A 36 9.56 -4.02 -2.50
N CYS A 37 9.93 -2.95 -1.78
CA CYS A 37 10.93 -1.99 -2.25
C CYS A 37 12.30 -2.66 -2.46
N ASP A 38 12.74 -3.47 -1.48
CA ASP A 38 14.02 -4.20 -1.56
C ASP A 38 14.02 -5.28 -2.66
N LEU A 39 12.87 -5.92 -2.87
CA LEU A 39 12.69 -6.90 -3.94
C LEU A 39 12.64 -6.23 -5.31
N ALA A 40 12.07 -5.04 -5.42
CA ALA A 40 12.01 -4.33 -6.70
C ALA A 40 13.41 -4.04 -7.25
N GLU A 41 14.38 -3.69 -6.41
CA GLU A 41 15.77 -3.48 -6.83
C GLU A 41 16.45 -4.74 -7.38
N LYS A 42 15.90 -5.93 -7.08
CA LYS A 42 16.43 -7.24 -7.49
C LYS A 42 15.56 -7.93 -8.54
N ALA A 43 14.40 -7.38 -8.85
CA ALA A 43 13.45 -7.98 -9.77
C ALA A 43 13.94 -7.83 -11.22
N GLU A 44 13.66 -8.84 -12.04
CA GLU A 44 13.99 -8.82 -13.46
C GLU A 44 13.09 -7.83 -14.22
N CYS A 45 11.82 -7.76 -13.82
CA CYS A 45 10.81 -6.92 -14.44
C CYS A 45 9.69 -6.54 -13.46
N VAL A 46 8.81 -5.63 -13.88
CA VAL A 46 7.68 -5.19 -13.05
C VAL A 46 6.59 -6.27 -12.95
N GLU A 47 6.48 -7.10 -13.98
CA GLU A 47 5.55 -8.20 -14.08
C GLU A 47 5.82 -9.26 -13.01
N GLU A 48 7.09 -9.53 -12.69
CA GLU A 48 7.49 -10.40 -11.57
C GLU A 48 6.93 -9.88 -10.23
N LEU A 49 7.06 -8.58 -9.98
CA LEU A 49 6.53 -7.93 -8.77
C LEU A 49 5.00 -7.98 -8.73
N ALA A 50 4.34 -7.80 -9.88
CA ALA A 50 2.89 -7.91 -9.99
C ALA A 50 2.40 -9.34 -9.67
N LEU A 51 3.09 -10.36 -10.18
CA LEU A 51 2.81 -11.77 -9.86
C LEU A 51 3.01 -12.08 -8.38
N LEU A 52 4.03 -11.52 -7.75
CA LEU A 52 4.24 -11.66 -6.31
C LEU A 52 3.08 -11.02 -5.50
N ILE A 53 2.55 -9.88 -5.95
CA ILE A 53 1.39 -9.24 -5.31
C ILE A 53 0.14 -10.11 -5.47
N ASP A 54 -0.11 -10.65 -6.66
CA ASP A 54 -1.22 -11.59 -6.90
C ASP A 54 -1.12 -12.81 -5.98
N TYR A 55 0.07 -13.41 -5.87
CA TYR A 55 0.31 -14.54 -4.98
C TYR A 55 0.01 -14.19 -3.52
N LYS A 56 0.47 -13.02 -3.04
CA LYS A 56 0.18 -12.55 -1.68
C LYS A 56 -1.33 -12.36 -1.45
N ALA A 57 -2.04 -11.80 -2.42
CA ALA A 57 -3.49 -11.59 -2.35
C ALA A 57 -4.27 -12.90 -2.33
N ALA A 58 -3.88 -13.87 -3.16
CA ALA A 58 -4.51 -15.19 -3.21
C ALA A 58 -4.29 -15.99 -1.92
N LYS A 59 -3.12 -15.84 -1.26
CA LYS A 59 -2.77 -16.56 -0.05
C LYS A 59 -3.48 -16.05 1.21
N ASP A 60 -3.86 -14.78 1.25
CA ASP A 60 -4.37 -14.13 2.46
C ASP A 60 -5.59 -13.26 2.16
N ASN A 61 -6.77 -13.72 2.54
CA ASN A 61 -8.03 -13.00 2.35
C ASN A 61 -8.29 -11.88 3.39
N LYS A 62 -7.44 -11.74 4.41
CA LYS A 62 -7.63 -10.79 5.51
C LYS A 62 -6.72 -9.58 5.40
N GLY A 63 -5.53 -9.72 4.83
CA GLY A 63 -4.59 -8.63 4.53
C GLY A 63 -4.63 -8.24 3.06
N TRP A 64 -3.81 -8.90 2.24
CA TRP A 64 -3.62 -8.53 0.82
C TRP A 64 -4.87 -8.76 -0.03
N GLY A 65 -5.59 -9.86 0.21
CA GLY A 65 -6.86 -10.18 -0.43
C GLY A 65 -8.08 -9.55 0.26
N LEU A 66 -7.90 -8.64 1.22
CA LEU A 66 -9.03 -7.93 1.82
C LEU A 66 -9.69 -7.03 0.78
N THR A 67 -10.95 -7.32 0.47
CA THR A 67 -11.74 -6.56 -0.51
C THR A 67 -12.67 -5.56 0.16
N ARG A 68 -12.72 -4.34 -0.36
CA ARG A 68 -13.77 -3.35 -0.09
C ARG A 68 -14.13 -2.70 -1.42
N ASN A 69 -15.41 -2.36 -1.62
CA ASN A 69 -15.88 -1.75 -2.87
C ASN A 69 -15.48 -2.54 -4.14
N GLY A 70 -15.40 -3.86 -4.04
CA GLY A 70 -15.03 -4.74 -5.15
C GLY A 70 -13.53 -4.81 -5.48
N GLU A 71 -12.66 -4.00 -4.84
CA GLU A 71 -11.21 -4.05 -5.05
C GLU A 71 -10.47 -4.53 -3.78
N SER A 72 -9.56 -5.48 -3.95
CA SER A 72 -8.65 -5.95 -2.90
C SER A 72 -7.41 -5.05 -2.75
N VAL A 73 -6.73 -5.14 -1.60
CA VAL A 73 -5.46 -4.42 -1.39
C VAL A 73 -4.43 -4.82 -2.45
N GLY A 74 -4.34 -6.11 -2.78
CA GLY A 74 -3.47 -6.63 -3.82
C GLY A 74 -3.77 -6.04 -5.18
N GLU A 75 -5.03 -6.03 -5.61
CA GLU A 75 -5.45 -5.44 -6.90
C GLU A 75 -5.13 -3.95 -6.97
N LEU A 76 -5.40 -3.18 -5.92
CA LEU A 76 -5.09 -1.75 -5.85
C LEU A 76 -3.59 -1.49 -6.04
N VAL A 77 -2.77 -2.25 -5.32
CA VAL A 77 -1.31 -2.10 -5.35
C VAL A 77 -0.75 -2.54 -6.70
N LYS A 78 -1.22 -3.67 -7.25
CA LYS A 78 -0.82 -4.18 -8.57
C LYS A 78 -1.22 -3.23 -9.70
N LYS A 79 -2.47 -2.79 -9.71
CA LYS A 79 -3.00 -1.87 -10.73
C LYS A 79 -2.22 -0.55 -10.70
N GLY A 80 -1.97 0.01 -9.52
CA GLY A 80 -1.15 1.21 -9.38
C GLY A 80 0.28 1.03 -9.93
N LEU A 81 0.91 -0.13 -9.67
CA LEU A 81 2.24 -0.46 -10.19
C LEU A 81 2.25 -0.54 -11.72
N LEU A 82 1.35 -1.33 -12.31
CA LEU A 82 1.28 -1.57 -13.75
C LEU A 82 0.90 -0.32 -14.53
N GLU A 83 -0.03 0.49 -14.01
CA GLU A 83 -0.41 1.77 -14.63
C GLU A 83 0.77 2.75 -14.67
N LEU A 84 1.56 2.84 -13.60
CA LEU A 84 2.76 3.67 -13.59
C LEU A 84 3.82 3.11 -14.55
N ALA A 85 4.03 1.79 -14.56
CA ALA A 85 5.00 1.17 -15.46
C ALA A 85 4.64 1.36 -16.95
N GLY A 86 3.36 1.30 -17.30
CA GLY A 86 2.86 1.53 -18.67
C GLY A 86 3.08 2.95 -19.20
N GLN A 87 3.29 3.93 -18.31
CA GLN A 87 3.64 5.30 -18.68
C GLN A 87 5.14 5.48 -19.02
N ILE A 88 5.96 4.43 -18.83
CA ILE A 88 7.40 4.49 -19.07
C ILE A 88 7.73 3.72 -20.35
N THR A 89 8.04 4.48 -21.39
CA THR A 89 8.45 3.97 -22.71
C THR A 89 9.81 4.54 -23.10
N GLY A 90 10.37 4.07 -24.22
CA GLY A 90 11.64 4.53 -24.78
C GLY A 90 12.88 3.80 -24.24
N GLU A 91 14.06 4.32 -24.57
CA GLU A 91 15.35 3.72 -24.22
C GLU A 91 15.50 3.46 -22.72
N ASN A 92 16.04 2.33 -22.29
CA ASN A 92 16.20 1.97 -20.87
C ASN A 92 14.87 1.95 -20.07
N ALA A 93 13.74 1.69 -20.73
CA ALA A 93 12.42 1.64 -20.08
C ALA A 93 12.41 0.67 -18.89
N ASP A 94 12.97 -0.51 -19.02
CA ASP A 94 12.88 -1.56 -17.98
C ASP A 94 13.63 -1.15 -16.71
N ILE A 95 14.84 -0.61 -16.84
CA ILE A 95 15.60 -0.05 -15.71
C ILE A 95 14.81 1.09 -15.03
N ARG A 96 14.16 1.96 -15.80
CA ARG A 96 13.33 3.04 -15.25
C ARG A 96 12.07 2.53 -14.57
N LYS A 97 11.43 1.48 -15.10
CA LYS A 97 10.26 0.82 -14.51
C LYS A 97 10.62 0.20 -13.17
N ILE A 98 11.76 -0.48 -13.06
CA ILE A 98 12.27 -1.01 -11.79
C ILE A 98 12.53 0.10 -10.77
N LYS A 99 13.25 1.17 -11.15
CA LYS A 99 13.48 2.33 -10.26
C LYS A 99 12.17 2.98 -9.80
N MET A 100 11.20 3.07 -10.70
CA MET A 100 9.85 3.56 -10.37
C MET A 100 9.15 2.64 -9.37
N ALA A 101 9.22 1.31 -9.56
CA ALA A 101 8.62 0.33 -8.65
C ALA A 101 9.20 0.43 -7.24
N SER A 102 10.53 0.57 -7.10
CA SER A 102 11.17 0.80 -5.81
C SER A 102 10.64 2.07 -5.12
N LEU A 103 10.54 3.19 -5.87
CA LEU A 103 9.97 4.43 -5.34
C LEU A 103 8.50 4.26 -4.94
N TYR A 104 7.70 3.58 -5.77
CA TYR A 104 6.29 3.32 -5.52
C TYR A 104 6.07 2.54 -4.22
N PHE A 105 6.80 1.45 -4.01
CA PHE A 105 6.73 0.68 -2.77
C PHE A 105 7.30 1.44 -1.56
N GLY A 106 8.34 2.25 -1.76
CA GLY A 106 8.85 3.16 -0.75
C GLY A 106 7.79 4.16 -0.27
N TYR A 107 7.03 4.76 -1.18
CA TYR A 107 5.93 5.65 -0.80
C TYR A 107 4.75 4.89 -0.16
N LEU A 108 4.42 3.68 -0.61
CA LEU A 108 3.41 2.84 0.07
C LEU A 108 3.81 2.50 1.51
N HIS A 109 5.10 2.28 1.77
CA HIS A 109 5.61 2.09 3.13
C HIS A 109 5.31 3.30 4.02
N TRP A 110 5.58 4.51 3.53
CA TRP A 110 5.31 5.74 4.27
C TRP A 110 3.82 6.01 4.45
N ALA A 111 3.02 5.83 3.40
CA ALA A 111 1.57 5.93 3.49
C ALA A 111 1.01 4.95 4.53
N ALA A 112 1.51 3.72 4.55
CA ALA A 112 1.10 2.73 5.54
C ALA A 112 1.50 3.12 6.97
N ALA A 113 2.64 3.79 7.15
CA ALA A 113 3.06 4.31 8.45
C ALA A 113 2.09 5.41 8.96
N VAL A 114 1.68 6.32 8.07
CA VAL A 114 0.72 7.40 8.38
C VAL A 114 -0.63 6.81 8.78
N VAL A 115 -1.20 5.91 7.97
CA VAL A 115 -2.50 5.25 8.25
C VAL A 115 -2.49 4.56 9.63
N ARG A 116 -1.39 3.88 9.98
CA ARG A 116 -1.24 3.24 11.30
C ARG A 116 -1.21 4.26 12.43
N GLN A 117 -0.45 5.34 12.25
CA GLN A 117 -0.35 6.40 13.24
C GLN A 117 -1.72 7.04 13.52
N GLU A 118 -2.46 7.39 12.47
CA GLU A 118 -3.82 7.93 12.56
C GLU A 118 -4.77 6.97 13.29
N ARG A 119 -4.74 5.67 12.92
CA ARG A 119 -5.59 4.67 13.56
C ARG A 119 -5.28 4.50 15.05
N SER A 120 -4.00 4.58 15.42
CA SER A 120 -3.57 4.52 16.81
C SER A 120 -4.09 5.72 17.63
N GLN A 121 -4.07 6.92 17.04
CA GLN A 121 -4.59 8.15 17.66
C GLN A 121 -6.11 8.07 17.84
N GLN A 122 -6.84 7.61 16.81
CA GLN A 122 -8.29 7.40 16.88
C GLN A 122 -8.68 6.45 18.03
N ARG A 123 -7.98 5.32 18.17
CA ARG A 123 -8.24 4.35 19.25
C ARG A 123 -8.01 4.96 20.64
N LYS A 124 -6.95 5.75 20.82
CA LYS A 124 -6.68 6.46 22.08
C LYS A 124 -7.78 7.45 22.43
N ASN A 125 -8.29 8.20 21.44
CA ASN A 125 -9.36 9.17 21.65
C ASN A 125 -10.68 8.49 22.03
N GLN A 126 -11.07 7.42 21.31
CA GLN A 126 -12.26 6.63 21.62
C GLN A 126 -12.24 6.02 23.04
N HIS A 127 -11.06 5.60 23.51
CA HIS A 127 -10.91 5.09 24.88
C HIS A 127 -11.10 6.19 25.93
N LYS A 128 -10.54 7.39 25.71
CA LYS A 128 -10.74 8.54 26.61
C LYS A 128 -12.21 8.98 26.69
N GLU A 129 -12.91 9.01 25.57
CA GLU A 129 -14.34 9.39 25.52
C GLU A 129 -15.22 8.41 26.30
N LYS A 130 -14.99 7.10 26.13
CA LYS A 130 -15.71 6.06 26.89
C LYS A 130 -15.49 6.19 28.40
N ASN A 131 -14.25 6.45 28.83
CA ASN A 131 -13.94 6.62 30.25
C ASN A 131 -14.63 7.87 30.83
N ASN A 132 -14.66 8.98 30.07
CA ASN A 132 -15.35 10.21 30.48
C ASN A 132 -16.88 10.05 30.54
N GLN A 133 -17.48 9.25 29.65
CA GLN A 133 -18.92 8.96 29.71
C GLN A 133 -19.29 8.09 30.91
N ASN A 134 -18.47 7.10 31.26
CA ASN A 134 -18.69 6.24 32.41
C ASN A 134 -18.47 6.98 33.75
N ALA A 135 -17.55 7.95 33.79
CA ALA A 135 -17.32 8.77 35.00
C ALA A 135 -18.43 9.81 35.27
N ARG A 136 -19.33 10.05 34.31
CA ARG A 136 -20.45 11.00 34.41
C ARG A 136 -21.81 10.32 34.65
N ARG A 137 -21.83 8.99 34.75
CA ARG A 137 -23.00 8.18 35.12
C ARG A 137 -22.84 7.71 36.56
#